data_AF-A0A3D3NQM4-F1
#
_entry.id   AF-A0A3D3NQM4-F1
#
_cell.length_a   1.000
_cell.length_b   1.000
_cell.length_c   1.000
_cell.angle_alpha   90.00
_cell.angle_beta   90.00
_cell.angle_gamma   90.00
#
_symmetry.space_group_name_H-M   'P 1'
#
loop_
_entity.id
_entity.type
_entity.pdbx_description
1 polymer ?
#
loop_
_entity_poly.entity_id
_entity_poly.type
_entity_poly.pdbx_seq_one_letter_code
_entity_poly.pdbx_strand_id
1 'polypeptide(L)' 'MSTLPQTLFTEIESAPEPVQREVLDFVVFLKTRGAAAPEGAESLLPLAGRAWDADWSTPEEDAAWRDL' A
#
# COMPACT_ATOMS: atom_id res chain seq x y z
N MET A 1 -14.95 0.05 -24.87
CA MET A 1 -15.33 -0.74 -23.68
C MET A 1 -14.07 -1.32 -23.09
N SER A 2 -13.88 -1.27 -21.77
CA SER A 2 -12.66 -1.80 -21.15
C SER A 2 -12.64 -3.33 -21.30
N THR A 3 -11.63 -3.88 -21.97
CA THR A 3 -11.47 -5.34 -22.21
C THR A 3 -10.78 -6.04 -21.04
N LEU A 4 -10.20 -5.25 -20.14
CA LEU A 4 -9.46 -5.69 -18.96
C LEU A 4 -10.18 -6.78 -18.13
N PRO A 5 -11.47 -6.66 -17.78
CA PRO A 5 -12.15 -7.71 -17.00
C PRO A 5 -12.19 -9.06 -17.75
N GLN A 6 -12.43 -9.05 -19.06
CA GLN A 6 -12.52 -10.29 -19.85
C GLN A 6 -11.17 -10.99 -19.91
N THR A 7 -10.09 -10.24 -20.21
CA THR A 7 -8.73 -10.78 -20.21
C THR A 7 -8.36 -11.35 -18.84
N LEU A 8 -8.71 -10.65 -17.77
CA LEU A 8 -8.41 -11.08 -16.40
C LEU A 8 -9.12 -12.39 -16.03
N PHE A 9 -10.39 -12.55 -16.43
CA PHE A 9 -11.12 -13.81 -16.22
C PHE A 9 -10.48 -14.97 -16.98
N THR A 10 -10.14 -14.78 -18.26
CA THR A 10 -9.50 -15.84 -19.07
C THR A 10 -8.16 -16.28 -18.50
N GLU A 11 -7.32 -15.34 -18.05
CA GLU A 11 -6.02 -15.67 -17.44
C GLU A 11 -6.20 -16.46 -16.13
N ILE A 12 -7.14 -16.05 -15.27
CA ILE A 12 -7.42 -16.74 -14.00
C ILE A 12 -7.97 -18.15 -14.24
N GLU A 13 -8.90 -18.31 -15.17
CA GLU A 13 -9.48 -19.63 -15.50
C GLU A 13 -8.44 -20.62 -16.05
N SER A 14 -7.46 -20.12 -16.82
CA SER A 14 -6.38 -20.95 -17.37
C SER A 14 -5.27 -21.27 -16.36
N ALA A 15 -5.22 -20.56 -15.23
CA ALA A 15 -4.17 -20.72 -14.23
C ALA A 15 -4.39 -21.98 -13.36
N PRO A 16 -3.32 -22.58 -12.81
CA PRO A 16 -3.45 -23.69 -11.85
C PRO A 16 -4.19 -23.29 -10.56
N GLU A 17 -4.86 -24.24 -9.90
CA GLU A 17 -5.62 -24.00 -8.65
C GLU A 17 -4.83 -23.24 -7.56
N PRO A 18 -3.53 -23.50 -7.31
CA PRO A 18 -2.75 -22.73 -6.34
C PRO A 18 -2.72 -21.23 -6.67
N VAL A 19 -2.60 -20.88 -7.94
CA VAL A 19 -2.56 -19.49 -8.41
C VAL A 19 -3.96 -18.85 -8.30
N GLN A 20 -5.01 -19.59 -8.67
CA GLN A 20 -6.39 -19.11 -8.52
C GLN A 20 -6.73 -18.81 -7.05
N ARG A 21 -6.24 -19.65 -6.12
CA ARG A 21 -6.42 -19.46 -4.67
C ARG A 21 -5.71 -18.20 -4.18
N GLU A 22 -4.49 -17.95 -4.62
CA GLU A 22 -3.73 -16.73 -4.28
C GLU A 22 -4.41 -15.46 -4.82
N VAL A 23 -4.91 -15.50 -6.06
CA VAL A 23 -5.67 -14.39 -6.65
C VAL A 23 -6.97 -14.13 -5.88
N LEU A 24 -7.68 -15.19 -5.48
CA LEU A 24 -8.88 -15.06 -4.66
C LEU A 24 -8.57 -14.42 -3.31
N ASP A 25 -7.54 -14.90 -2.62
CA ASP A 25 -7.08 -14.34 -1.35
C ASP A 25 -6.71 -12.86 -1.50
N PHE A 26 -6.02 -12.49 -2.58
CA PHE A 26 -5.68 -11.11 -2.86
C PHE A 26 -6.92 -10.23 -3.12
N VAL A 27 -7.90 -10.71 -3.89
CA VAL A 27 -9.15 -9.97 -4.13
C VAL A 27 -9.96 -9.81 -2.83
N VAL A 28 -10.01 -10.84 -1.99
CA VAL A 28 -10.65 -10.77 -0.66
C VAL A 28 -9.92 -9.77 0.24
N PHE A 29 -8.59 -9.78 0.23
CA PHE A 29 -7.77 -8.79 0.92
C PHE A 29 -8.05 -7.36 0.42
N LEU A 30 -8.16 -7.15 -0.89
CA LEU A 30 -8.47 -5.82 -1.43
C LEU A 30 -9.87 -5.34 -1.03
N LYS A 31 -10.86 -6.24 -1.00
CA LYS A 31 -12.22 -5.92 -0.54
C LYS A 31 -12.24 -5.55 0.94
N THR A 32 -11.52 -6.31 1.76
CA THR A 32 -11.40 -6.03 3.19
C THR A 32 -10.58 -4.77 3.45
N ARG A 33 -9.52 -4.50 2.68
CA ARG A 33 -8.76 -3.24 2.73
C ARG A 33 -9.58 -2.02 2.30
N GLY A 34 -10.41 -2.16 1.26
CA GLY A 34 -11.33 -1.10 0.83
C GLY A 34 -12.47 -0.86 1.82
N ALA A 35 -12.93 -1.92 2.50
CA ALA A 35 -13.94 -1.82 3.56
C ALA A 35 -13.37 -1.39 4.93
N ALA A 36 -12.09 -1.65 5.18
CA ALA A 36 -11.33 -1.26 6.37
C ALA A 36 -10.51 0.02 6.18
N ALA A 37 -10.58 0.64 5.01
CA ALA A 37 -10.22 2.04 4.86
C ALA A 37 -11.46 2.83 5.31
N PRO A 38 -11.55 3.27 6.58
CA PRO A 38 -12.58 4.24 6.92
C PRO A 38 -12.36 5.44 5.99
N GLU A 39 -13.45 5.99 5.47
CA GLU A 39 -13.45 7.40 5.12
C GLU A 39 -12.87 8.15 6.33
N GLY A 40 -11.62 8.64 6.23
CA GLY A 40 -10.90 9.21 7.38
C GLY A 40 -9.81 8.34 8.01
N ALA A 41 -9.17 7.42 7.27
CA ALA A 41 -7.76 7.12 7.55
C ALA A 41 -6.94 8.40 7.25
N GLU A 42 -7.08 9.42 8.11
CA GLU A 42 -6.18 10.56 8.12
C GLU A 42 -4.78 9.98 8.18
N SER A 43 -4.04 10.22 7.11
CA SER A 43 -2.63 9.85 7.01
C SER A 43 -1.99 10.19 8.35
N LEU A 44 -1.41 9.20 9.03
CA LEU A 44 -0.70 9.44 10.28
C LEU A 44 0.66 10.13 10.02
N LEU A 45 1.01 10.34 8.75
CA LEU A 45 2.25 11.00 8.33
C LEU A 45 2.41 12.43 8.88
N PRO A 46 1.39 13.29 8.96
CA PRO A 46 1.51 14.62 9.58
C PRO A 46 1.73 14.53 11.10
N LEU A 47 1.19 13.50 11.77
CA LEU A 47 1.43 13.24 13.19
C LEU A 47 2.86 12.71 13.42
N ALA A 48 3.31 11.75 12.60
CA ALA A 48 4.66 11.22 12.64
C ALA A 48 5.71 12.31 12.32
N GLY A 49 5.43 13.17 11.32
CA GLY A 49 6.29 14.31 10.98
C GLY A 49 6.50 15.26 12.17
N ARG A 50 5.43 15.60 12.90
CA ARG A 50 5.53 16.46 14.10
C ARG A 50 6.27 15.79 15.27
N ALA A 51 6.21 14.46 15.37
CA ALA A 51 6.88 13.73 16.44
C ALA A 51 8.39 13.64 16.22
N TRP A 52 8.83 13.54 14.95
CA TRP A 52 10.25 13.45 14.61
C TRP A 52 10.92 14.82 14.43
N ASP A 53 10.16 15.88 14.13
CA ASP A 53 10.70 17.24 13.95
C ASP A 53 11.49 17.75 15.16
N ALA A 54 11.13 17.31 16.38
CA ALA A 54 11.83 17.71 17.60
C ALA A 54 13.25 17.14 17.73
N ASP A 55 13.47 15.94 17.22
CA ASP A 55 14.76 15.24 17.34
C ASP A 55 15.58 15.32 16.03
N TRP A 56 14.91 15.44 14.88
CA TRP A 56 15.51 15.28 13.56
C TRP A 56 15.85 16.58 12.82
N SER A 57 15.31 17.72 13.27
CA SER A 57 15.52 19.02 12.62
C SER A 57 16.70 19.80 13.22
N THR A 58 17.65 19.08 13.83
CA THR A 58 18.84 19.70 14.43
C THR A 58 19.94 19.95 13.38
N PRO A 59 20.65 21.08 13.44
CA PRO A 59 21.74 21.39 12.49
C PRO A 59 22.87 20.36 12.50
N GLU A 60 23.08 19.66 13.62
CA GLU A 60 24.06 18.60 13.77
C GLU A 60 23.71 17.37 12.93
N GLU A 61 22.44 16.99 12.86
CA GLU A 61 21.98 15.88 12.02
C GLU A 61 22.03 16.27 10.53
N ASP A 62 21.62 17.47 10.16
CA ASP A 62 21.80 18.00 8.79
C ASP A 62 23.28 18.03 8.34
N ALA A 63 24.22 18.11 9.28
CA ALA A 63 25.65 17.99 8.99
C ALA A 63 26.09 16.53 8.81
N ALA A 64 25.61 15.61 9.65
CA ALA A 64 25.91 14.19 9.55
C ALA A 64 25.40 13.57 8.23
N TRP A 65 24.31 14.11 7.69
CA TRP A 65 23.71 13.65 6.42
C TRP A 65 24.36 14.23 5.18
N ARG A 66 25.14 15.33 5.31
CA ARG A 66 25.87 15.93 4.18
C ARG A 66 27.13 15.18 3.78
N ASP A 67 27.64 14.32 4.67
CA ASP A 67 28.87 13.56 4.47
C ASP A 67 28.63 12.07 4.10
N LEU A 68 27.38 11.68 3.81
CA LEU A 68 26.94 10.35 3.37
C LEU A 68 26.75 10.27 1.85
#